data_AF-A0AA38G9Q2-F1
#
_entry.id   AF-A0AA38G9Q2-F1
#
_cell.length_a   1.000
_cell.length_b   1.000
_cell.length_c   1.000
_cell.angle_alpha   90.00
_cell.angle_beta   90.00
_cell.angle_gamma   90.00
#
_symmetry.space_group_name_H-M   'P 1'
#
loop_
_entity.id
_entity.type
_entity.pdbx_description
1 polymer ?
#
loop_
_entity_poly.entity_id
_entity_poly.type
_entity_poly.pdbx_seq_one_letter_code
_entity_poly.pdbx_strand_id
1 'polypeptide(L)'
;KLIFIGYSEETLGYRLMDPKTRKVYTSRDVEFFEKKEAKTPPPDSQDVDFSPIVKIEADVPSEDESDDGDDGVDHDRTMTHGNS
;
A
#
# COMPACT_ATOMS: atom_id res chain seq x y z
N LYS A 1 18.35 -22.29 -5.33
CA LYS A 1 17.76 -21.32 -6.28
C LYS A 1 16.66 -20.58 -5.55
N LEU A 2 16.67 -19.26 -5.61
CA LEU A 2 15.64 -18.42 -5.01
C LEU A 2 14.71 -17.91 -6.11
N ILE A 3 13.52 -17.48 -5.72
CA ILE A 3 12.52 -16.90 -6.62
C ILE A 3 12.62 -15.39 -6.53
N PHE A 4 12.76 -14.72 -7.67
CA PHE A 4 12.66 -13.27 -7.74
C PHE A 4 11.24 -12.81 -7.42
N ILE A 5 11.09 -11.91 -6.45
CA ILE A 5 9.78 -11.41 -5.99
C ILE A 5 9.66 -9.88 -6.01
N GLY A 6 10.69 -9.16 -6.45
CA GLY A 6 10.64 -7.69 -6.60
C GLY A 6 11.95 -7.01 -6.27
N TYR A 7 11.92 -5.68 -6.23
CA TYR A 7 13.06 -4.83 -5.91
C TYR A 7 12.81 -4.05 -4.61
N SER A 8 13.86 -3.77 -3.86
CA SER A 8 13.82 -2.91 -2.67
C SER A 8 14.50 -1.60 -3.01
N GLU A 9 13.74 -0.50 -3.02
CA GLU A 9 14.28 0.85 -3.24
C GLU A 9 15.19 1.30 -2.10
N GLU A 10 14.89 0.90 -0.86
CA GLU A 10 15.70 1.24 0.32
C GLU A 10 17.12 0.67 0.24
N THR A 11 17.25 -0.61 -0.13
CA THR A 11 18.54 -1.30 -0.19
C THR A 11 19.15 -1.31 -1.59
N LEU A 12 18.41 -0.82 -2.58
CA LEU A 12 18.74 -0.85 -4.01
C LEU A 12 19.10 -2.26 -4.50
N GLY A 13 18.38 -3.29 -4.01
CA GLY A 13 18.66 -4.69 -4.27
C GLY A 13 17.42 -5.51 -4.61
N TYR A 14 17.63 -6.70 -5.19
CA TYR A 14 16.57 -7.63 -5.56
C TYR A 14 16.12 -8.44 -4.35
N ARG A 15 14.80 -8.51 -4.15
CA ARG A 15 14.15 -9.36 -3.16
C ARG A 15 13.96 -10.76 -3.73
N LEU A 16 14.46 -11.74 -3.00
CA LEU A 16 14.51 -13.13 -3.40
C LEU A 16 13.90 -14.01 -2.30
N MET A 17 13.03 -14.93 -2.65
CA MET A 17 12.38 -15.83 -1.71
C MET A 17 12.91 -17.25 -1.84
N ASP A 18 13.27 -17.87 -0.71
CA ASP A 18 13.56 -19.31 -0.67
C ASP A 18 12.25 -20.10 -0.61
N PRO A 19 11.89 -20.86 -1.66
CA PRO A 19 10.61 -21.57 -1.70
C PRO A 19 10.46 -22.64 -0.61
N LYS A 20 11.56 -23.13 -0.03
CA LYS A 20 11.54 -24.14 1.03
C LYS A 20 11.25 -23.54 2.38
N THR A 21 11.93 -22.44 2.70
CA THR A 21 11.87 -21.80 4.03
C THR A 21 10.94 -20.59 4.10
N ARG A 22 10.48 -20.10 2.93
CA ARG A 22 9.74 -18.84 2.74
C ARG A 22 10.47 -17.59 3.22
N LYS A 23 11.78 -17.70 3.52
CA LYS A 23 12.61 -16.56 3.91
C LYS A 23 12.86 -15.66 2.71
N VAL A 24 12.83 -14.35 2.96
CA VAL A 24 13.15 -13.32 1.98
C VAL A 24 14.55 -12.78 2.24
N TYR A 25 15.32 -12.67 1.18
CA TYR A 25 16.67 -12.11 1.16
C TYR A 25 16.71 -10.93 0.20
N THR A 26 17.62 -10.00 0.44
CA THR A 26 17.90 -8.92 -0.51
C THR A 26 19.36 -8.99 -0.94
N SER A 27 19.62 -8.97 -2.26
CA SER A 27 20.97 -8.96 -2.81
C SER A 27 21.05 -8.07 -4.05
N ARG A 28 22.19 -7.38 -4.23
CA ARG A 28 22.49 -6.62 -5.46
C ARG A 28 23.18 -7.47 -6.52
N ASP A 29 23.93 -8.48 -6.08
CA ASP A 29 24.64 -9.41 -6.95
C ASP A 29 23.80 -10.69 -7.09
N VAL A 30 23.23 -10.89 -8.27
CA VAL A 30 22.34 -12.01 -8.59
C VAL A 30 22.54 -12.44 -10.04
N GLU A 31 22.48 -13.74 -10.27
CA GLU A 31 22.44 -14.32 -11.62
C GLU A 31 21.03 -14.83 -11.91
N PHE A 32 20.42 -14.31 -12.98
CA PHE A 32 19.08 -14.73 -13.41
C PHE A 32 19.17 -15.95 -14.34
N PHE A 33 18.62 -17.07 -13.89
CA PHE A 33 18.50 -18.29 -14.69
C PHE A 33 17.22 -18.27 -15.53
N GLU A 34 17.04 -17.25 -16.37
CA GLU A 34 15.93 -17.20 -17.31
C GLU A 34 16.06 -18.33 -18.34
N LYS A 35 14.93 -18.97 -18.67
CA LYS A 35 14.91 -19.83 -19.85
C LYS A 35 15.04 -18.89 -21.04
N LYS A 36 16.02 -19.11 -21.91
CA LYS A 36 16.08 -18.41 -23.19
C LYS A 36 14.76 -18.70 -23.91
N GLU A 37 13.92 -17.70 -24.04
CA GLU A 37 12.76 -17.81 -24.90
C GLU A 37 13.29 -18.09 -26.31
N ALA A 38 12.66 -19.04 -27.01
CA ALA A 38 12.90 -19.19 -28.43
C ALA A 38 12.59 -17.82 -29.04
N LYS A 39 13.53 -17.24 -29.79
CA LYS A 39 13.34 -15.95 -30.47
C LYS A 39 12.13 -16.07 -31.39
N THR A 40 10.93 -15.78 -30.88
CA THR A 40 9.82 -15.43 -31.72
C THR A 40 10.19 -14.09 -32.35
N PRO A 41 10.10 -13.94 -33.68
CA PRO A 41 10.24 -12.63 -34.28
C PRO A 41 9.25 -11.69 -33.58
N PRO A 42 9.63 -10.42 -33.32
CA PRO A 42 8.74 -9.49 -32.66
C PRO A 42 7.40 -9.47 -33.43
N PRO A 43 6.25 -9.68 -32.76
CA PRO A 43 4.98 -9.39 -33.39
C PRO A 43 5.00 -7.91 -33.80
N ASP A 44 4.61 -7.62 -35.03
CA ASP A 44 4.54 -6.25 -35.56
C ASP A 44 3.95 -5.31 -34.51
N SER A 45 4.75 -4.30 -34.13
CA SER A 45 4.45 -3.14 -33.28
C SER A 45 3.01 -3.08 -32.76
N GLN A 46 2.72 -3.74 -31.64
CA GLN A 46 1.60 -3.34 -30.80
C GLN A 46 2.19 -2.48 -29.69
N ASP A 47 1.91 -1.18 -29.79
CA ASP A 47 2.23 -0.19 -28.77
C ASP A 47 1.65 -0.67 -27.42
N VAL A 48 2.52 -1.23 -26.57
CA VAL A 48 2.17 -1.48 -25.17
C VAL A 48 2.20 -0.15 -24.46
N ASP A 49 1.04 0.43 -24.21
CA ASP A 49 0.89 1.64 -23.42
C ASP A 49 1.38 1.36 -21.99
N PHE A 50 2.61 1.78 -21.69
CA PHE A 50 3.19 1.79 -20.35
C PHE A 50 2.66 2.99 -19.54
N SER A 51 1.36 3.25 -19.61
CA SER A 51 0.74 4.23 -18.73
C SER A 51 0.96 3.78 -17.28
N PRO A 52 1.41 4.70 -16.39
CA PRO A 52 1.73 4.34 -15.02
C PRO A 52 0.47 3.78 -14.34
N ILE A 53 0.61 2.62 -13.70
CA ILE A 53 -0.45 2.01 -12.89
C ILE A 53 -0.88 3.05 -11.83
N VAL A 54 -2.07 3.62 -12.02
CA VAL A 54 -2.68 4.57 -11.10
C VAL A 54 -2.80 3.88 -9.74
N LYS A 55 -2.13 4.44 -8.71
CA LYS A 55 -2.38 4.09 -7.32
C LYS A 55 -3.83 4.46 -7.03
N ILE A 56 -4.70 3.46 -6.89
CA ILE A 56 -6.08 3.66 -6.47
C ILE A 56 -6.02 3.97 -4.96
N GLU A 57 -5.98 5.25 -4.62
CA GLU A 57 -6.39 5.69 -3.29
C GLU A 57 -7.90 5.44 -3.22
N ALA A 58 -8.29 4.45 -2.41
CA ALA A 58 -9.69 4.18 -2.13
C ALA A 58 -10.24 5.35 -1.30
N ASP A 59 -10.78 6.32 -2.01
CA ASP A 59 -11.74 7.29 -1.52
C ASP A 59 -12.93 6.51 -0.91
N VAL A 60 -12.95 6.41 0.42
CA VAL A 60 -14.11 5.90 1.16
C VAL A 60 -15.07 7.08 1.27
N PRO A 61 -16.25 7.04 0.63
CA PRO A 61 -17.18 8.15 0.67
C PRO A 61 -17.86 8.24 2.05
N SER A 62 -18.25 9.48 2.33
CA SER A 62 -18.63 10.11 3.58
C SER A 62 -20.07 9.82 4.07
N GLU A 63 -20.31 10.27 5.31
CA GLU A 63 -21.57 10.67 5.97
C GLU A 63 -22.40 9.61 6.72
N ASP A 64 -22.44 9.74 8.05
CA ASP A 64 -23.67 9.67 8.85
C ASP A 64 -23.54 10.67 10.01
N GLU A 65 -23.90 11.93 9.76
CA GLU A 65 -24.16 12.91 10.82
C GLU A 65 -25.52 12.57 11.42
N SER A 66 -25.51 11.86 12.55
CA SER A 66 -26.73 11.59 13.31
C SER A 66 -27.18 12.89 14.00
N ASP A 67 -28.28 13.42 13.49
CA ASP A 67 -29.18 14.36 14.13
C ASP A 67 -29.64 13.81 15.49
N ASP A 68 -29.23 14.44 16.59
CA ASP A 68 -29.92 14.35 17.87
C ASP A 68 -30.13 15.79 18.38
N GLY A 69 -31.26 16.36 17.97
CA GLY A 69 -31.81 17.52 18.62
C GLY A 69 -32.23 17.23 20.07
N ASP A 70 -32.27 18.31 20.84
CA ASP A 70 -32.98 18.48 22.11
C ASP A 70 -32.27 17.97 23.39
N ASP A 71 -31.69 18.90 24.16
CA ASP A 71 -32.19 19.06 25.53
C ASP A 71 -31.86 20.45 26.12
N GLY A 72 -32.93 21.18 26.46
CA GLY A 72 -33.03 22.12 27.57
C GLY A 72 -31.87 23.07 27.88
N VAL A 73 -31.95 24.29 27.37
CA VAL A 73 -31.28 25.44 27.98
C VAL A 73 -32.01 25.78 29.29
N ASP A 74 -31.65 25.15 30.40
CA ASP A 74 -32.10 25.60 31.72
C ASP A 74 -31.11 26.63 32.28
N HIS A 75 -31.61 27.86 32.34
CA HIS A 75 -30.99 29.01 32.95
C HIS A 75 -30.83 28.82 34.47
N ASP A 76 -29.69 29.29 34.96
CA ASP A 76 -29.46 29.82 36.32
C ASP A 76 -29.53 28.83 37.50
N ARG A 77 -28.38 28.60 38.11
CA ARG A 77 -28.20 28.77 39.57
C ARG A 77 -26.71 28.81 39.94
N THR A 78 -26.28 30.00 40.33
CA THR A 78 -25.06 30.22 41.11
C THR A 78 -25.16 29.45 42.44
N MET A 79 -24.10 28.71 42.80
CA MET A 79 -23.86 28.24 44.17
C MET A 79 -22.38 28.48 44.48
N THR A 80 -22.09 29.69 44.94
CA THR A 80 -20.86 29.94 45.69
C THR A 80 -21.12 29.49 47.13
N HIS A 81 -20.42 28.47 47.59
CA HIS A 81 -20.16 28.27 49.00
C HIS A 81 -18.66 28.06 49.15
N GLY A 82 -18.01 29.05 49.75
CA GLY A 82 -16.59 29.00 50.08
C GLY A 82 -16.29 27.98 51.16
N ASN A 83 -15.01 27.64 51.28
CA ASN A 83 -14.44 27.13 52.52
C ASN A 83 -12.94 27.45 52.57
N SER A 84 -12.54 27.93 53.75
CA SER A 84 -11.19 28.28 54.27
C SER A 84 -10.62 29.64 53.88
#